data_AF-A0A5M8A8N5-F1
#
_entry.id   AF-A0A5M8A8N5-F1
#
_cell.length_a   1.000
_cell.length_b   1.000
_cell.length_c   1.000
_cell.angle_alpha   90.00
_cell.angle_beta   90.00
_cell.angle_gamma   90.00
#
_symmetry.space_group_name_H-M   'P 1'
#
loop_
_entity.id
_entity.type
_entity.pdbx_description
1 polymer ?
#
loop_
_entity_poly.entity_id
_entity_poly.type
_entity_poly.pdbx_seq_one_letter_code
_entity_poly.pdbx_strand_id
1 'polypeptide(L)'
;MLLFLAGECVLFALASVVHAGVLFAGYPHSRAATAEGVIGAVLVLGLAACLILPSRARWIAFGAQGFALLGTLVGAFAIALGFGPQTWEDKAFHAALVITLLVGIIVTRTATTSAREP
;
A
#
# COMPACT_ATOMS: atom_id res chain seq x y z
N MET A 1 -5.09 -8.07 -10.83
CA MET A 1 -3.87 -8.14 -9.98
C MET A 1 -2.93 -6.97 -10.27
N LEU A 2 -2.22 -6.95 -11.41
CA LEU A 2 -1.19 -5.93 -11.67
C LEU A 2 -1.72 -4.49 -11.64
N LEU A 3 -2.92 -4.25 -12.17
CA LEU A 3 -3.56 -2.92 -12.10
C LEU A 3 -3.84 -2.46 -10.66
N PHE A 4 -4.25 -3.39 -9.79
CA PHE A 4 -4.45 -3.10 -8.36
C PHE A 4 -3.12 -2.77 -7.69
N LEU A 5 -2.10 -3.59 -7.93
CA LEU A 5 -0.76 -3.37 -7.40
C LEU A 5 -0.17 -2.01 -7.85
N ALA A 6 -0.38 -1.63 -9.10
CA ALA A 6 0.04 -0.32 -9.62
C ALA A 6 -0.74 0.83 -8.95
N GLY A 7 -2.04 0.68 -8.73
CA GLY A 7 -2.86 1.64 -8.00
C GLY A 7 -2.35 1.85 -6.56
N GLU A 8 -2.01 0.77 -5.86
CA GLU A 8 -1.42 0.83 -4.51
C GLU A 8 -0.06 1.54 -4.51
N CYS A 9 0.79 1.29 -5.51
CA CYS A 9 2.07 2.01 -5.66
C CYS A 9 1.85 3.52 -5.73
N VAL A 10 0.92 3.96 -6.59
CA VAL A 10 0.59 5.38 -6.76
C VAL A 10 0.04 5.96 -5.46
N LEU A 11 -0.86 5.23 -4.80
CA LEU A 11 -1.50 5.68 -3.58
C LEU A 11 -0.50 5.93 -2.44
N PHE A 12 0.43 5.00 -2.21
CA PHE A 12 1.48 5.17 -1.19
C PHE A 12 2.53 6.22 -1.57
N ALA A 13 2.85 6.36 -2.86
CA ALA A 13 3.73 7.44 -3.31
C ALA A 13 3.08 8.82 -3.04
N LEU A 14 1.80 8.98 -3.35
CA LEU A 14 1.06 10.22 -3.07
C LEU A 14 0.95 10.47 -1.56
N ALA A 15 0.65 9.45 -0.76
CA ALA A 15 0.62 9.55 0.70
C ALA A 15 1.94 10.11 1.26
N SER A 16 3.06 9.49 0.86
CA SER A 16 4.40 9.90 1.30
C SER A 16 4.70 11.36 0.95
N VAL A 17 4.32 11.80 -0.25
CA VAL A 17 4.51 13.18 -0.71
C VAL A 17 3.60 14.17 0.05
N VAL A 18 2.37 13.78 0.37
CA VAL A 18 1.45 14.59 1.21
C VAL A 18 2.04 14.76 2.62
N HIS A 19 2.46 13.68 3.27
CA HIS A 19 3.03 13.73 4.63
C HIS A 19 4.42 14.37 4.68
N ALA A 20 5.15 14.40 3.55
CA ALA A 20 6.37 15.19 3.40
C ALA A 20 6.08 16.71 3.36
N GLY A 21 4.81 17.12 3.29
CA GLY A 21 4.40 18.52 3.22
C GLY A 21 4.61 19.15 1.85
N VAL A 22 4.83 18.34 0.81
CA VAL A 22 5.11 18.83 -0.56
C VAL A 22 3.82 19.27 -1.26
N LEU A 23 2.71 18.56 -1.05
CA LEU A 23 1.43 18.85 -1.70
C LEU A 23 0.51 19.75 -0.88
N PHE A 24 0.57 19.66 0.45
CA PHE A 24 -0.25 20.46 1.36
C PHE A 24 0.63 21.00 2.50
N ALA A 25 0.74 22.33 2.60
CA ALA A 25 1.47 22.98 3.68
C ALA A 25 0.72 22.80 5.02
N GLY A 26 1.40 22.27 6.06
CA GLY A 26 0.85 22.18 7.42
C GLY A 26 0.87 20.79 8.07
N TYR A 27 1.25 19.72 7.35
CA TYR A 27 1.25 18.33 7.84
C TYR A 27 2.63 17.61 7.88
N PRO A 28 3.79 18.26 8.12
CA PRO A 28 5.07 17.54 8.06
C PRO A 28 5.19 16.52 9.21
N HIS A 29 4.91 15.26 8.91
CA HIS A 29 5.19 14.10 9.77
C HIS A 29 6.26 13.27 9.07
N SER A 30 7.52 13.66 9.23
CA SER A 30 8.67 13.03 8.54
C SER A 30 8.74 11.52 8.74
N ARG A 31 8.29 11.02 9.90
CA ARG A 31 8.18 9.58 10.18
C ARG A 31 7.11 8.89 9.32
N ALA A 32 5.93 9.49 9.20
CA ALA A 32 4.85 8.96 8.35
C ALA A 32 5.26 8.97 6.88
N ALA A 33 5.82 10.09 6.40
CA ALA A 33 6.33 10.22 5.04
C ALA A 33 7.37 9.14 4.70
N THR A 34 8.28 8.86 5.65
CA THR A 34 9.30 7.80 5.48
C THR A 34 8.66 6.41 5.44
N ALA A 35 7.78 6.11 6.39
CA ALA A 35 7.13 4.80 6.48
C ALA A 35 6.32 4.48 5.21
N GLU A 36 5.50 5.42 4.76
CA GLU A 36 4.70 5.29 3.55
C GLU A 36 5.58 5.23 2.29
N GLY A 37 6.67 6.00 2.26
CA GLY A 37 7.64 5.96 1.16
C GLY A 37 8.33 4.60 1.05
N VAL A 38 8.70 3.98 2.18
CA VAL A 38 9.25 2.61 2.21
C VAL A 38 8.22 1.60 1.73
N ILE A 39 6.95 1.71 2.16
CA ILE A 39 5.88 0.84 1.68
C ILE A 39 5.70 1.00 0.16
N GLY A 40 5.62 2.24 -0.33
CA GLY A 40 5.53 2.54 -1.76
C GLY A 40 6.70 1.96 -2.56
N ALA A 41 7.93 2.08 -2.06
CA ALA A 41 9.10 1.50 -2.70
C ALA A 41 9.02 -0.04 -2.77
N VAL A 42 8.58 -0.71 -1.71
CA VAL A 42 8.39 -2.17 -1.70
C VAL A 42 7.32 -2.59 -2.71
N LEU A 43 6.21 -1.86 -2.80
CA LEU A 43 5.16 -2.12 -3.79
C LEU A 43 5.66 -1.95 -5.23
N VAL A 44 6.42 -0.88 -5.51
CA VAL A 44 7.02 -0.63 -6.83
C VAL A 44 8.02 -1.72 -7.21
N LEU A 45 8.90 -2.12 -6.29
CA LEU A 45 9.83 -3.23 -6.51
C LEU A 45 9.07 -4.55 -6.72
N GLY A 46 7.99 -4.78 -5.97
CA GLY A 46 7.10 -5.92 -6.16
C GLY A 46 6.44 -5.92 -7.54
N LEU A 47 5.96 -4.76 -8.01
CA LEU A 47 5.39 -4.61 -9.35
C LEU A 47 6.42 -4.88 -10.44
N ALA A 48 7.61 -4.29 -10.34
CA ALA A 48 8.70 -4.55 -11.28
C ALA A 48 9.09 -6.04 -11.32
N ALA A 49 9.22 -6.68 -10.16
CA ALA A 49 9.51 -8.09 -10.06
C ALA A 49 8.40 -8.98 -10.64
N CYS A 50 7.12 -8.59 -10.51
CA CYS A 50 6.01 -9.29 -11.17
C CYS A 50 6.13 -9.27 -12.70
N LEU A 51 6.59 -8.16 -13.27
CA LEU A 51 6.78 -8.01 -14.72
C LEU A 51 7.99 -8.83 -15.22
N ILE A 52 9.06 -8.93 -14.43
CA ILE A 52 10.28 -9.70 -14.76
C ILE A 52 10.06 -11.20 -14.57
N LEU A 53 9.28 -11.61 -13.56
CA LEU A 53 9.05 -13.00 -13.18
C LEU A 53 7.56 -13.37 -13.21
N PRO A 54 6.91 -13.45 -14.39
CA PRO A 54 5.46 -13.69 -14.50
C PRO A 54 4.98 -14.96 -13.79
N SER A 55 5.78 -16.03 -13.82
CA SER A 55 5.47 -17.31 -13.16
C SER A 55 5.41 -17.21 -11.63
N ARG A 56 6.03 -16.19 -11.04
CA ARG A 56 6.03 -15.92 -9.59
C ARG A 56 5.22 -14.67 -9.21
N ALA A 57 4.67 -13.96 -10.18
CA ALA A 57 4.03 -12.66 -9.99
C ALA A 57 2.96 -12.68 -8.88
N ARG A 58 2.16 -13.74 -8.78
CA ARG A 58 1.16 -13.87 -7.71
C ARG A 58 1.76 -13.86 -6.31
N TRP A 59 2.82 -14.63 -6.09
CA TRP A 59 3.47 -14.72 -4.79
C TRP A 59 4.22 -13.44 -4.44
N ILE A 60 4.84 -12.81 -5.44
CA ILE A 60 5.50 -11.51 -5.31
C ILE A 60 4.49 -10.43 -4.92
N ALA A 61 3.38 -10.31 -5.67
CA ALA A 61 2.31 -9.36 -5.37
C ALA A 61 1.72 -9.59 -3.99
N PHE A 62 1.44 -10.85 -3.63
CA PHE A 62 0.91 -11.19 -2.30
C PHE A 62 1.87 -10.80 -1.17
N GLY A 63 3.18 -11.05 -1.34
CA GLY A 63 4.20 -10.65 -0.37
C GLY A 63 4.32 -9.13 -0.23
N ALA A 64 4.36 -8.40 -1.35
CA ALA A 64 4.45 -6.95 -1.36
C ALA A 64 3.22 -6.28 -0.73
N GLN A 65 2.03 -6.75 -1.09
CA GLN A 65 0.77 -6.26 -0.50
C GLN A 65 0.63 -6.64 0.97
N GLY A 66 1.09 -7.83 1.37
CA GLY A 66 1.12 -8.25 2.76
C GLY A 66 2.04 -7.36 3.61
N PHE A 67 3.24 -7.04 3.10
CA PHE A 67 4.14 -6.09 3.75
C PHE A 67 3.49 -4.71 3.91
N ALA A 68 2.88 -4.20 2.83
CA ALA A 68 2.17 -2.92 2.84
C ALA A 68 1.02 -2.91 3.85
N LEU A 69 0.22 -3.98 3.93
CA LEU A 69 -0.87 -4.10 4.89
C LEU A 69 -0.35 -4.08 6.32
N LEU A 70 0.69 -4.85 6.63
CA LEU A 70 1.28 -4.85 7.97
C LEU A 70 1.82 -3.47 8.36
N GLY A 71 2.56 -2.81 7.47
CA GLY A 71 3.07 -1.45 7.72
C GLY A 71 1.95 -0.44 7.94
N THR A 72 0.88 -0.51 7.14
CA THR A 72 -0.29 0.38 7.27
C THR A 72 -1.05 0.12 8.56
N LEU A 73 -1.20 -1.14 8.99
CA LEU A 73 -1.82 -1.49 10.26
C LEU A 73 -1.00 -0.99 11.46
N VAL A 74 0.33 -1.01 11.37
CA VAL A 74 1.20 -0.38 12.38
C VAL A 74 0.95 1.12 12.44
N GLY A 75 0.83 1.80 11.30
CA GLY A 75 0.47 3.22 11.23
C GLY A 75 -0.92 3.52 11.83
N ALA A 76 -1.94 2.76 11.41
CA ALA A 76 -3.30 2.89 11.93
C ALA A 76 -3.39 2.63 13.44
N PHE A 77 -2.63 1.65 13.94
CA PHE A 77 -2.53 1.37 15.37
C PHE A 77 -1.85 2.53 16.12
N ALA A 78 -0.78 3.10 15.59
CA ALA A 78 -0.14 4.27 16.16
C ALA A 78 -1.09 5.48 16.23
N ILE A 79 -1.92 5.70 15.19
CA ILE A 79 -2.97 6.72 15.20
C ILE A 79 -4.03 6.42 16.26
N ALA A 80 -4.48 5.17 16.39
CA ALA A 80 -5.45 4.77 17.41
C ALA A 80 -4.94 5.01 18.85
N LEU A 81 -3.63 4.91 19.07
CA LEU A 81 -2.97 5.21 20.34
C LEU A 81 -2.64 6.71 20.53
N GLY A 82 -2.89 7.56 19.54
CA GLY A 82 -2.64 9.01 19.63
C GLY A 82 -1.22 9.46 19.23
N PHE A 83 -0.39 8.58 18.65
CA PHE A 83 0.99 8.90 18.26
C PHE A 83 1.14 9.55 16.87
N GLY A 84 0.05 9.67 16.11
CA GLY A 84 0.01 10.30 14.78
C GLY A 84 -1.07 11.40 14.68
N PRO A 85 -1.21 12.03 13.51
CA PRO A 85 -2.26 13.03 13.28
C PRO A 85 -3.63 12.50 13.68
N GLN A 86 -4.39 13.29 14.42
CA GLN A 86 -5.71 12.89 14.92
C GLN A 86 -6.86 13.47 14.10
N THR A 87 -6.55 14.02 12.93
CA THR A 87 -7.53 14.64 12.05
C THR A 87 -8.45 13.56 11.45
N TRP A 88 -9.68 13.97 11.14
CA TRP A 88 -10.67 13.08 10.55
C TRP A 88 -10.18 12.54 9.20
N GLU A 89 -9.54 13.41 8.43
CA GLU A 89 -9.01 13.13 7.10
C GLU A 89 -7.92 12.07 7.13
N ASP A 90 -6.98 12.15 8.09
CA ASP A 90 -5.88 11.20 8.23
C ASP A 90 -6.38 9.79 8.59
N LYS A 91 -7.35 9.72 9.51
CA LYS A 91 -8.02 8.47 9.90
C LYS A 91 -8.79 7.84 8.75
N ALA A 92 -9.57 8.65 8.02
CA ALA A 92 -10.34 8.19 6.87
C ALA A 92 -9.40 7.69 5.75
N PHE A 93 -8.30 8.40 5.52
CA PHE A 93 -7.29 8.02 4.55
C PHE A 93 -6.62 6.69 4.91
N HIS A 94 -6.18 6.51 6.15
CA HIS A 94 -5.61 5.23 6.61
C HIS A 94 -6.61 4.07 6.52
N ALA A 95 -7.88 4.30 6.88
CA ALA A 95 -8.92 3.28 6.71
C ALA A 95 -9.10 2.89 5.23
N ALA A 96 -9.10 3.87 4.33
CA ALA A 96 -9.16 3.62 2.88
C ALA A 96 -7.95 2.81 2.39
N LEU A 97 -6.72 3.15 2.82
CA LEU A 97 -5.51 2.38 2.50
C LEU A 97 -5.64 0.91 2.91
N VAL A 98 -6.10 0.64 4.13
CA VAL A 98 -6.31 -0.72 4.63
C VAL A 98 -7.33 -1.48 3.78
N ILE A 99 -8.47 -0.85 3.45
CA ILE A 99 -9.50 -1.45 2.60
C ILE A 99 -8.93 -1.76 1.21
N THR A 100 -8.23 -0.80 0.59
CA THR A 100 -7.62 -0.97 -0.73
C THR A 100 -6.65 -2.16 -0.74
N LEU A 101 -5.77 -2.26 0.25
CA LEU A 101 -4.82 -3.37 0.37
C LEU A 101 -5.51 -4.72 0.59
N LEU A 102 -6.57 -4.77 1.39
CA LEU A 102 -7.36 -6.00 1.58
C LEU A 102 -8.01 -6.45 0.27
N VAL A 103 -8.63 -5.52 -0.47
CA VAL A 103 -9.22 -5.81 -1.79
C VAL A 103 -8.12 -6.26 -2.77
N GLY A 104 -6.98 -5.59 -2.79
CA GLY A 104 -5.83 -5.95 -3.60
C GLY A 104 -5.36 -7.38 -3.33
N ILE A 105 -5.21 -7.76 -2.07
CA ILE A 105 -4.84 -9.12 -1.66
C ILE A 105 -5.89 -10.14 -2.11
N ILE A 106 -7.18 -9.84 -1.94
CA ILE A 106 -8.27 -10.72 -2.40
C ILE A 106 -8.17 -10.93 -3.91
N VAL A 107 -8.01 -9.86 -4.69
CA VAL A 107 -7.84 -9.91 -6.15
C VAL A 107 -6.59 -10.71 -6.55
N THR A 108 -5.48 -10.57 -5.83
CA THR A 108 -4.25 -11.34 -6.06
C THR A 108 -4.47 -12.84 -5.82
N ARG A 109 -5.27 -13.20 -4.80
CA ARG A 109 -5.60 -14.60 -4.50
C ARG A 109 -6.56 -15.23 -5.52
N THR A 110 -7.47 -14.45 -6.09
CA THR A 110 -8.49 -14.95 -7.03
C THR A 110 -8.01 -15.00 -8.49
N ALA A 111 -6.91 -14.32 -8.84
CA ALA A 111 -6.37 -14.29 -10.20
C ALA A 111 -5.98 -15.66 -10.81
N THR A 112 -6.03 -16.75 -10.04
CA THR A 112 -5.69 -18.12 -10.46
C THR A 112 -6.87 -19.01 -10.87
N THR A 113 -8.13 -18.55 -10.85
CA THR A 113 -9.28 -19.45 -11.09
C THR A 113 -9.71 -19.58 -12.56
N SER A 114 -9.08 -18.91 -13.53
CA SER A 114 -9.57 -18.88 -14.92
C SER A 114 -8.69 -19.59 -15.96
N ALA A 115 -7.60 -20.24 -15.57
CA ALA A 115 -6.61 -20.82 -16.50
C ALA A 115 -6.49 -22.35 -16.40
N ARG A 116 -7.62 -23.04 -16.16
CA ARG A 116 -7.73 -24.49 -16.33
C ARG A 116 -9.06 -24.84 -16.99
N GLU A 117 -9.14 -24.66 -18.31
CA GLU A 117 -9.95 -25.57 -19.12
C GLU A 117 -9.02 -26.26 -20.12
N PRO A 118 -8.96 -27.61 -20.13
CA PRO A 118 -8.24 -28.38 -21.12
C PRO A 118 -8.95 -28.40 -22.47
#